data_AF-A0ABD0RR15-F1
#
_entry.id   AF-A0ABD0RR15-F1
#
_cell.length_a   1.000
_cell.length_b   1.000
_cell.length_c   1.000
_cell.angle_alpha   90.00
_cell.angle_beta   90.00
_cell.angle_gamma   90.00
#
_symmetry.space_group_name_H-M   'P 1'
#
loop_
_entity.id
_entity.type
_entity.pdbx_description
1 polymer ?
#
loop_
_entity_poly.entity_id
_entity_poly.type
_entity_poly.pdbx_seq_one_letter_code
_entity_poly.pdbx_strand_id
1 'polypeptide(L)' 'EATKHFLQELVNILLAYISKSLKRSSKVLDFHYPHQLKEGLEGFSLELPDQPDNLEQLLVDCRDTLKYG' A
#
# COMPACT_ATOMS: atom_id res chain seq x y z
N GLU A 1 -1.52 23.19 -4.55
CA GLU A 1 -0.42 22.25 -4.81
C GLU A 1 -0.57 20.89 -4.12
N ALA A 2 -0.96 20.82 -2.83
CA ALA A 2 -1.04 19.56 -2.08
C ALA A 2 -1.85 18.43 -2.76
N THR A 3 -3.06 18.73 -3.26
CA THR A 3 -3.89 17.75 -3.98
C THR A 3 -3.19 17.17 -5.20
N LYS A 4 -2.57 18.03 -6.02
CA LYS A 4 -1.83 17.61 -7.22
C LYS A 4 -0.63 16.75 -6.85
N HIS A 5 0.14 17.16 -5.84
CA HIS A 5 1.31 16.41 -5.37
C HIS A 5 0.91 15.02 -4.86
N PHE A 6 -0.10 14.94 -3.99
CA PHE A 6 -0.61 13.67 -3.47
C PHE A 6 -1.08 12.74 -4.59
N LEU A 7 -1.88 13.24 -5.53
CA LEU A 7 -2.36 12.44 -6.65
C LEU A 7 -1.21 11.99 -7.56
N GLN A 8 -0.19 12.82 -7.77
CA GLN A 8 1.00 12.43 -8.52
C GLN A 8 1.74 11.27 -7.86
N GLU A 9 1.94 11.33 -6.54
CA GLU A 9 2.57 10.24 -5.79
C GLU A 9 1.74 8.96 -5.79
N LEU A 10 0.41 9.09 -5.67
CA LEU A 10 -0.50 7.95 -5.80
C LEU A 10 -0.39 7.30 -7.18
N VAL A 11 -0.39 8.08 -8.26
CA VAL A 11 -0.21 7.57 -9.62
C VAL A 11 1.16 6.90 -9.80
N ASN A 12 2.21 7.44 -9.19
CA ASN A 12 3.54 6.82 -9.22
C ASN A 12 3.53 5.42 -8.58
N ILE A 13 2.83 5.25 -7.46
CA ILE A 13 2.64 3.94 -6.80
C ILE A 13 1.92 2.96 -7.74
N LEU A 14 0.81 3.40 -8.36
CA LEU A 14 0.01 2.56 -9.25
C LEU A 14 0.80 2.13 -10.50
N LEU A 15 1.55 3.05 -11.13
CA LEU A 15 2.37 2.75 -12.29
C LEU A 15 3.52 1.79 -11.96
N ALA A 16 4.11 1.90 -10.77
CA ALA A 16 5.12 0.96 -10.30
C ALA A 16 4.53 -0.45 -10.11
N TYR A 17 3.33 -0.55 -9.54
CA TYR A 17 2.63 -1.82 -9.38
C TYR A 17 2.29 -2.46 -10.74
N ILE A 18 1.73 -1.70 -11.68
CA ILE A 18 1.44 -2.18 -13.05
C ILE A 18 2.73 -2.70 -13.70
N SER A 19 3.82 -1.92 -13.63
CA SER A 19 5.11 -2.32 -14.20
C SER A 19 5.66 -3.61 -13.58
N LYS A 20 5.44 -3.83 -12.28
CA LYS A 20 5.83 -5.06 -11.58
C LYS A 20 4.95 -6.25 -11.96
N SER A 21 3.64 -6.04 -12.14
CA SER A 21 2.67 -7.09 -12.51
C SER A 21 2.96 -7.73 -13.89
N LEU A 22 3.62 -6.99 -14.78
CA LEU A 22 4.02 -7.47 -16.10
C LEU A 22 5.31 -8.33 -16.08
N LYS A 23 6.02 -8.39 -14.95
CA LYS A 23 7.27 -9.15 -14.81
C LYS A 23 6.99 -10.55 -14.25
N ARG A 24 7.32 -11.59 -15.02
CA ARG A 24 7.18 -13.00 -14.59
C ARG A 24 8.04 -13.39 -13.38
N SER A 25 9.05 -12.60 -13.06
CA SER A 25 9.88 -12.77 -11.86
C SER A 25 9.19 -12.29 -10.58
N SER A 26 8.09 -11.53 -10.69
CA SER A 26 7.31 -11.10 -9.53
C SER A 26 6.53 -12.27 -8.95
N LYS A 27 6.43 -12.32 -7.62
CA LYS A 27 5.47 -13.22 -6.96
C LYS A 27 4.06 -12.91 -7.49
N VAL A 28 3.28 -13.95 -7.76
CA VAL A 28 1.84 -13.81 -8.09
C VAL A 28 1.09 -13.27 -6.88
N LEU A 29 1.41 -13.78 -5.69
CA LEU A 29 0.86 -13.36 -4.41
C LEU A 29 1.91 -13.64 -3.32
N ASP A 30 2.05 -12.72 -2.37
CA ASP A 30 2.76 -12.97 -1.12
C ASP A 30 1.73 -13.31 -0.04
N PHE A 31 1.40 -14.60 0.08
CA PHE A 31 0.27 -15.04 0.87
C PHE A 31 0.54 -14.94 2.38
N HIS A 32 -0.43 -14.37 3.10
CA HIS A 32 -0.46 -14.29 4.56
C HIS A 32 -1.84 -14.72 5.08
N TYR A 33 -1.87 -15.44 6.21
CA TYR A 33 -3.11 -15.78 6.89
C TYR A 33 -3.80 -14.54 7.46
N PRO A 34 -5.15 -14.55 7.62
CA PRO A 34 -5.88 -13.38 8.12
C PRO A 34 -5.37 -12.83 9.45
N HIS A 35 -4.93 -13.69 10.37
CA HIS A 35 -4.40 -13.24 11.66
C HIS A 35 -3.08 -12.47 11.52
N GLN A 36 -2.22 -12.84 10.55
CA GLN A 36 -0.94 -12.15 10.33
C GLN A 36 -1.16 -10.72 9.86
N LEU A 37 -2.12 -10.50 8.95
CA LEU A 37 -2.48 -9.15 8.48
C LEU A 37 -3.11 -8.34 9.62
N LYS A 38 -4.00 -8.95 10.41
CA LYS A 38 -4.67 -8.28 11.53
C LYS A 38 -3.71 -7.86 12.64
N GLU A 39 -2.65 -8.62 12.87
CA GLU A 39 -1.63 -8.33 13.89
C GLU A 39 -0.67 -7.18 13.50
N GLY A 40 -0.86 -6.53 12.35
CA GLY A 40 -0.05 -5.40 11.93
C GLY A 40 1.23 -5.80 11.22
N LEU A 41 1.11 -6.70 10.23
CA LEU A 41 2.24 -7.23 9.46
C LEU A 41 3.15 -6.11 8.96
N GLU A 42 4.41 -6.10 9.42
CA GLU A 42 5.42 -5.09 9.05
C GLU A 42 4.97 -3.63 9.28
N GLY A 43 4.07 -3.38 10.23
CA GLY A 43 3.54 -2.04 10.53
C GLY A 43 2.30 -1.65 9.73
N PHE A 44 1.80 -2.51 8.85
CA PHE A 44 0.54 -2.29 8.14
C PHE A 44 -0.66 -2.54 9.07
N SER A 45 -1.14 -1.47 9.71
CA SER A 45 -2.31 -1.51 10.59
C SER A 45 -3.61 -1.45 9.77
N LEU A 46 -4.56 -2.32 10.10
CA LEU A 46 -5.94 -2.26 9.59
C LEU A 46 -6.90 -1.55 10.55
N GLU A 47 -6.41 -1.15 11.73
CA GLU A 47 -7.21 -0.43 12.72
C GLU A 47 -7.35 1.04 12.30
N LEU A 48 -8.55 1.60 12.53
CA LEU A 48 -8.83 3.00 12.21
C LEU A 48 -8.44 3.89 13.41
N PRO A 49 -7.59 4.90 13.22
CA PRO A 49 -7.21 5.81 14.30
C PRO A 49 -8.34 6.81 14.60
N ASP A 50 -8.40 7.30 15.85
CA ASP A 50 -9.32 8.35 16.28
C ASP A 50 -9.00 9.72 15.64
N GLN A 51 -7.75 9.92 15.24
CA GLN A 51 -7.25 11.13 14.60
C GLN A 51 -6.82 10.82 13.17
N PRO A 52 -6.96 11.77 12.23
CA PRO A 52 -6.53 11.55 10.86
C PRO A 52 -5.02 11.40 10.77
N ASP A 53 -4.58 10.44 9.97
CA ASP A 53 -3.19 10.33 9.56
C ASP A 53 -2.82 11.41 8.53
N ASN A 54 -1.51 11.64 8.39
CA ASN A 54 -0.99 12.53 7.37
C ASN A 54 -1.03 11.87 5.97
N LEU A 55 -0.86 12.68 4.94
CA LEU A 55 -0.93 12.22 3.55
C LEU A 55 0.21 11.24 3.21
N GLU A 56 1.38 11.36 3.85
CA GLU A 56 2.49 10.43 3.66
C GLU A 56 2.14 9.02 4.12
N GLN A 57 1.46 8.89 5.27
CA GLN A 57 0.99 7.60 5.79
C GLN A 57 -0.04 6.96 4.86
N LEU A 58 -1.01 7.73 4.35
CA LEU A 58 -1.97 7.22 3.35
C LEU A 58 -1.27 6.66 2.09
N LEU A 59 -0.16 7.27 1.67
CA LEU A 59 0.64 6.75 0.56
C LEU A 59 1.39 5.45 0.94
N VAL A 60 1.81 5.30 2.18
CA VAL A 60 2.37 4.03 2.70
C VAL A 60 1.29 2.95 2.67
N ASP A 61 0.10 3.22 3.21
CA ASP A 61 -1.01 2.27 3.27
C ASP A 61 -1.44 1.81 1.87
N CYS A 62 -1.41 2.71 0.88
CA CYS A 62 -1.66 2.37 -0.52
C CYS A 62 -0.63 1.37 -1.07
N ARG A 63 0.66 1.50 -0.71
CA ARG A 63 1.72 0.57 -1.15
C ARG A 63 1.54 -0.80 -0.49
N ASP A 64 1.25 -0.83 0.79
CA ASP A 64 1.11 -2.08 1.54
C ASP A 64 -0.16 -2.84 1.14
N THR A 65 -1.25 -2.13 0.89
CA THR A 65 -2.48 -2.72 0.33
C THR A 65 -2.21 -3.44 -1.00
N LEU A 66 -1.41 -2.84 -1.89
CA LEU A 66 -1.03 -3.47 -3.17
C LEU A 66 0.01 -4.59 -3.02
N LYS A 67 0.83 -4.55 -1.97
CA LYS A 67 1.88 -5.55 -1.71
C LYS A 67 1.28 -6.88 -1.26
N TYR A 68 0.22 -6.83 -0.46
CA TYR A 68 -0.42 -8.00 0.14
C TYR A 68 -1.72 -8.44 -0.56
N GLY A 69 -2.16 -7.69 -1.58
CA GLY A 69 -3.29 -8.02 -2.46
C GLY A 69 -2.92 -8.80 -3.72
#